data_AF-A0A319DQ74-F1
#
_entry.id   AF-A0A319DQ74-F1
#
_cell.length_a   1.000
_cell.length_b   1.000
_cell.length_c   1.000
_cell.angle_alpha   90.00
_cell.angle_beta   90.00
_cell.angle_gamma   90.00
#
_symmetry.space_group_name_H-M   'P 1'
#
loop_
_entity.id
_entity.type
_entity.pdbx_description
1 polymer ?
#
loop_
_entity_poly.entity_id
_entity_poly.type
_entity_poly.pdbx_seq_one_letter_code
_entity_poly.pdbx_strand_id
1 'polypeptide(L)'
;MPSPHLKLMRTCLSLAERSPPRPTNFRVGALLLSRADPPSSPDYSDDHLLSSGYTMELAGNTHAEQCCLSNFAAVHGVPDDRIAEVLPTSPDRKLVMYVTMEPCGKRLSGNLPCVQRIIQTRDGGRQGIQKVYFGVKEPGTFVGQSEGCRMLTEAGIEWEVVPGLEREILQVAMAGHENSAEEVKAAMEGVETNLDDISEEERRRQDLMPRNPKKRMMEV
;
A
#
# COMPACT_ATOMS: atom_id res chain seq x y z
N MET A 1 -19.94 5.05 -10.37
CA MET A 1 -19.14 3.82 -10.23
C MET A 1 -18.20 3.97 -9.03
N PRO A 2 -17.86 2.92 -8.29
CA PRO A 2 -16.81 3.00 -7.27
C PRO A 2 -15.48 3.41 -7.93
N SER A 3 -14.63 4.16 -7.20
CA SER A 3 -13.31 4.57 -7.70
C SER A 3 -12.51 3.34 -8.14
N PRO A 4 -11.74 3.40 -9.24
CA PRO A 4 -10.88 2.28 -9.64
C PRO A 4 -9.85 1.93 -8.55
N HIS A 5 -9.40 2.92 -7.76
CA HIS A 5 -8.56 2.68 -6.58
C HIS A 5 -9.26 1.82 -5.52
N LEU A 6 -10.55 2.03 -5.28
CA LEU A 6 -11.35 1.21 -4.35
C LEU A 6 -11.49 -0.24 -4.85
N LYS A 7 -11.63 -0.44 -6.17
CA LYS A 7 -11.67 -1.79 -6.75
C LYS A 7 -10.36 -2.54 -6.51
N LEU A 8 -9.22 -1.89 -6.77
CA LEU A 8 -7.89 -2.45 -6.53
C LEU A 8 -7.62 -2.69 -5.04
N MET A 9 -8.06 -1.77 -4.17
CA MET A 9 -7.93 -1.91 -2.72
C MET A 9 -8.76 -3.08 -2.19
N ARG A 10 -9.98 -3.31 -2.71
CA ARG A 10 -10.76 -4.51 -2.40
C ARG A 10 -10.06 -5.80 -2.82
N THR A 11 -9.39 -5.81 -3.98
CA THR A 11 -8.57 -6.97 -4.38
C THR A 11 -7.43 -7.21 -3.38
N CYS A 12 -6.77 -6.15 -2.90
CA CYS A 12 -5.75 -6.27 -1.84
C CYS A 12 -6.35 -6.82 -0.55
N LEU A 13 -7.55 -6.38 -0.18
CA LEU A 13 -8.27 -6.89 1.00
C LEU A 13 -8.60 -8.38 0.88
N SER A 14 -9.08 -8.84 -0.27
CA SER A 14 -9.31 -10.27 -0.52
C SER A 14 -8.02 -11.10 -0.48
N LEU A 15 -6.87 -10.53 -0.84
CA LEU A 15 -5.58 -11.18 -0.63
C LEU A 15 -5.21 -11.25 0.85
N ALA A 16 -5.44 -10.18 1.62
CA ALA A 16 -5.19 -10.17 3.06
C ALA A 16 -6.00 -11.25 3.81
N GLU A 17 -7.23 -11.52 3.38
CA GLU A 17 -8.08 -12.59 3.91
C GLU A 17 -7.49 -14.00 3.71
N ARG A 18 -6.51 -14.18 2.82
CA ARG A 18 -5.81 -15.46 2.65
C ARG A 18 -4.75 -15.73 3.69
N SER A 19 -4.24 -14.70 4.38
CA SER A 19 -3.33 -14.87 5.51
C SER A 19 -4.10 -15.51 6.68
N PRO A 20 -3.55 -16.49 7.41
CA PRO A 20 -4.22 -17.02 8.60
C PRO A 20 -4.33 -15.96 9.70
N PRO A 21 -5.43 -15.91 10.47
CA PRO A 21 -5.53 -15.07 11.66
C PRO A 21 -4.50 -15.48 12.71
N ARG A 22 -3.81 -14.51 13.30
CA ARG A 22 -2.78 -14.71 14.33
C ARG A 22 -2.92 -13.62 15.40
N PRO A 23 -2.54 -13.88 16.67
CA PRO A 23 -2.71 -12.90 17.76
C PRO A 23 -1.91 -11.60 17.61
N THR A 24 -0.82 -11.62 16.83
CA THR A 24 0.16 -10.52 16.80
C THR A 24 0.52 -10.03 15.40
N ASN A 25 -0.01 -10.65 14.35
CA ASN A 25 0.36 -10.31 12.97
C ASN A 25 -0.81 -9.67 12.25
N PHE A 26 -0.57 -8.51 11.64
CA PHE A 26 -1.54 -7.90 10.76
C PHE A 26 -1.67 -8.68 9.46
N ARG A 27 -2.91 -8.95 9.04
CA ARG A 27 -3.23 -9.53 7.74
C ARG A 27 -3.28 -8.42 6.70
N VAL A 28 -2.22 -8.34 5.90
CA VAL A 28 -2.07 -7.34 4.84
C VAL A 28 -2.05 -8.04 3.48
N GLY A 29 -2.57 -7.38 2.45
CA GLY A 29 -2.48 -7.81 1.05
C GLY A 29 -1.96 -6.69 0.17
N ALA A 30 -1.25 -7.06 -0.92
CA ALA A 30 -0.57 -6.13 -1.80
C ALA A 30 -0.63 -6.57 -3.27
N LEU A 31 -0.59 -5.58 -4.18
CA LEU A 31 -0.51 -5.75 -5.63
C LEU A 31 0.60 -4.86 -6.20
N LEU A 32 1.31 -5.36 -7.20
CA LEU A 32 2.23 -4.60 -8.04
C LEU A 32 1.67 -4.52 -9.45
N LEU A 33 1.48 -3.30 -9.95
CA LEU A 33 0.88 -3.02 -11.24
C LEU A 33 1.85 -2.22 -12.13
N SER A 34 1.80 -2.47 -13.43
CA SER A 34 2.30 -1.55 -14.44
C SER A 34 1.11 -0.73 -14.97
N ARG A 35 1.15 0.58 -14.78
CA ARG A 35 0.08 1.53 -15.12
C ARG A 35 0.54 2.46 -16.25
N ALA A 36 -0.32 2.70 -17.23
CA ALA A 36 -0.09 3.72 -18.25
C ALA A 36 0.10 5.12 -17.63
N ASP A 37 1.10 5.87 -18.11
CA ASP A 37 1.39 7.22 -17.68
C ASP A 37 1.65 8.14 -18.89
N PRO A 38 0.74 9.08 -19.22
CA PRO A 38 -0.51 9.37 -18.52
C PRO A 38 -1.53 8.21 -18.63
N PRO A 39 -2.50 8.13 -17.70
CA PRO A 39 -3.53 7.10 -17.76
C PRO A 39 -4.27 7.08 -19.11
N SER A 40 -4.33 5.91 -19.74
CA SER A 40 -5.04 5.69 -21.00
C SER A 40 -6.56 5.70 -20.83
N SER A 41 -7.05 5.44 -19.62
CA SER A 41 -8.47 5.49 -19.26
C SER A 41 -8.66 5.96 -17.80
N PRO A 42 -9.82 6.56 -17.46
CA PRO A 42 -10.12 7.01 -16.10
C PRO A 42 -10.41 5.85 -15.13
N ASP A 43 -10.64 4.64 -15.64
CA ASP A 43 -10.93 3.44 -14.84
C ASP A 43 -9.71 2.52 -14.68
N TYR A 44 -8.56 2.91 -15.25
CA TYR A 44 -7.32 2.13 -15.30
C TYR A 44 -7.52 0.70 -15.82
N SER A 45 -8.38 0.52 -16.81
CA SER A 45 -8.66 -0.79 -17.42
C SER A 45 -7.45 -1.40 -18.13
N ASP A 46 -6.44 -0.58 -18.47
CA ASP A 46 -5.15 -1.01 -19.03
C ASP A 46 -4.09 -1.34 -17.97
N ASP A 47 -4.41 -1.30 -16.66
CA ASP A 47 -3.45 -1.72 -15.63
C ASP A 47 -3.08 -3.20 -15.80
N HIS A 48 -1.78 -3.48 -15.83
CA HIS A 48 -1.26 -4.84 -15.90
C HIS A 48 -0.80 -5.30 -14.52
N LEU A 49 -1.39 -6.37 -14.00
CA LEU A 49 -0.94 -7.00 -12.77
C LEU A 49 0.38 -7.74 -13.02
N LEU A 50 1.42 -7.32 -12.31
CA LEU A 50 2.75 -7.93 -12.39
C LEU A 50 2.92 -9.01 -11.31
N SER A 51 2.50 -8.70 -10.08
CA SER A 51 2.60 -9.62 -8.94
C SER A 51 1.60 -9.25 -7.85
N SER A 52 1.36 -10.20 -6.96
CA SER A 52 0.56 -10.03 -5.75
C SER A 52 1.25 -10.68 -4.57
N GLY A 53 0.93 -10.20 -3.37
CA GLY A 53 1.43 -10.75 -2.13
C GLY A 53 0.42 -10.63 -1.00
N TYR A 54 0.45 -11.53 -0.03
CA TYR A 54 -0.19 -11.32 1.27
C TYR A 54 0.72 -11.74 2.42
N THR A 55 0.39 -11.29 3.62
CA THR A 55 1.15 -11.60 4.83
C THR A 55 1.29 -13.11 5.01
N MET A 56 2.52 -13.56 5.28
CA MET A 56 2.84 -14.99 5.45
C MET A 56 2.45 -15.90 4.27
N GLU A 57 2.34 -15.35 3.06
CA GLU A 57 2.23 -16.17 1.85
C GLU A 57 3.49 -17.02 1.64
N LEU A 58 4.66 -16.42 1.88
CA LEU A 58 5.94 -17.10 1.89
C LEU A 58 6.36 -17.46 3.32
N ALA A 59 7.16 -18.52 3.45
CA ALA A 59 7.60 -19.02 4.74
C ALA A 59 8.32 -17.95 5.59
N GLY A 60 8.07 -17.98 6.90
CA GLY A 60 8.64 -17.04 7.87
C GLY A 60 7.72 -15.87 8.19
N ASN A 61 8.27 -14.85 8.85
CA ASN A 61 7.55 -13.64 9.21
C ASN A 61 7.60 -12.62 8.06
N THR A 62 6.91 -12.91 6.97
CA THR A 62 6.91 -12.11 5.73
C THR A 62 5.70 -11.17 5.68
N HIS A 63 5.93 -9.93 5.25
CA HIS A 63 4.86 -8.96 5.01
C HIS A 63 4.33 -9.09 3.57
N ALA A 64 3.19 -8.47 3.28
CA ALA A 64 2.55 -8.56 1.97
C ALA A 64 3.40 -7.97 0.83
N GLU A 65 4.02 -6.82 1.06
CA GLU A 65 4.87 -6.12 0.09
C GLU A 65 6.14 -6.94 -0.18
N GLN A 66 6.70 -7.55 0.86
CA GLN A 66 7.80 -8.50 0.72
C GLN A 66 7.37 -9.68 -0.16
N CYS A 67 6.26 -10.36 0.16
CA CYS A 67 5.78 -11.49 -0.64
C CYS A 67 5.50 -11.09 -2.09
N CYS A 68 4.90 -9.92 -2.31
CA CYS A 68 4.60 -9.40 -3.64
C CYS A 68 5.88 -9.23 -4.49
N LEU A 69 6.92 -8.64 -3.92
CA LEU A 69 8.21 -8.45 -4.60
C LEU A 69 8.95 -9.79 -4.77
N SER A 70 9.04 -10.61 -3.73
CA SER A 70 9.70 -11.92 -3.79
C SER A 70 9.04 -12.86 -4.81
N ASN A 71 7.71 -12.86 -4.91
CA ASN A 71 6.97 -13.62 -5.92
C ASN A 71 7.35 -13.19 -7.35
N PHE A 72 7.48 -11.87 -7.58
CA PHE A 72 7.93 -11.35 -8.87
C PHE A 72 9.37 -11.78 -9.17
N ALA A 73 10.29 -11.57 -8.22
CA ALA A 73 11.69 -11.96 -8.35
C ALA A 73 11.85 -13.46 -8.68
N ALA A 74 11.08 -14.32 -7.99
CA ALA A 74 11.09 -15.76 -8.19
C ALA A 74 10.64 -16.18 -9.61
N VAL A 75 9.55 -15.60 -10.13
CA VAL A 75 9.09 -15.86 -11.52
C VAL A 75 10.13 -15.45 -12.56
N HIS A 76 10.94 -14.43 -12.24
CA HIS A 76 12.01 -13.93 -13.10
C HIS A 76 13.39 -14.57 -12.81
N GLY A 77 13.48 -15.52 -11.88
CA GLY A 77 14.71 -16.27 -11.61
C GLY A 77 15.84 -15.45 -10.97
N VAL A 78 15.52 -14.38 -10.24
CA VAL A 78 16.50 -13.56 -9.51
C VAL A 78 16.24 -13.59 -8.01
N PRO A 79 17.28 -13.41 -7.17
CA PRO A 79 17.09 -13.22 -5.73
C PRO A 79 16.38 -11.88 -5.43
N ASP A 80 15.74 -11.81 -4.26
CA ASP A 80 14.97 -10.63 -3.81
C ASP A 80 15.76 -9.31 -3.88
N ASP A 81 17.05 -9.34 -3.55
CA ASP A 81 17.94 -8.17 -3.54
C ASP A 81 18.33 -7.70 -4.95
N ARG A 82 18.00 -8.47 -6.00
CA ARG A 82 18.23 -8.11 -7.41
C ARG A 82 16.95 -7.82 -8.17
N ILE A 83 15.83 -7.63 -7.47
CA ILE A 83 14.53 -7.38 -8.11
C ILE A 83 14.54 -6.16 -9.04
N ALA A 84 15.32 -5.13 -8.72
CA ALA A 84 15.45 -3.93 -9.55
C ALA A 84 15.82 -4.28 -11.00
N GLU A 85 16.65 -5.30 -11.21
CA GLU A 85 17.16 -5.70 -12.52
C GLU A 85 16.08 -6.23 -13.47
N VAL A 86 15.04 -6.85 -12.92
CA VAL A 86 13.99 -7.56 -13.68
C VAL A 86 12.68 -6.79 -13.75
N LEU A 87 12.50 -5.74 -12.96
CA LEU A 87 11.30 -4.91 -13.04
C LEU A 87 11.20 -4.22 -14.41
N PRO A 88 10.02 -4.24 -15.04
CA PRO A 88 9.84 -3.68 -16.37
C PRO A 88 10.00 -2.17 -16.32
N THR A 89 10.58 -1.62 -17.39
CA THR A 89 10.76 -0.18 -17.58
C THR A 89 10.18 0.18 -18.94
N SER A 90 9.24 1.13 -18.98
CA SER A 90 8.63 1.61 -20.21
C SER A 90 8.42 3.12 -20.12
N PRO A 91 8.71 3.91 -21.18
CA PRO A 91 8.55 5.37 -21.14
C PRO A 91 7.11 5.84 -20.88
N ASP A 92 6.13 5.03 -21.25
CA ASP A 92 4.70 5.29 -21.20
C ASP A 92 4.00 4.58 -20.03
N ARG A 93 4.76 3.95 -19.12
CA ARG A 93 4.20 3.24 -17.97
C ARG A 93 5.02 3.46 -16.72
N LYS A 94 4.34 3.46 -15.57
CA LYS A 94 4.96 3.47 -14.24
C LYS A 94 4.58 2.26 -13.43
N LEU A 95 5.41 1.93 -12.45
CA LEU A 95 5.11 0.86 -11.49
C LEU A 95 4.41 1.45 -10.27
N VAL A 96 3.29 0.84 -9.92
CA VAL A 96 2.41 1.28 -8.83
C VAL A 96 2.15 0.10 -7.89
N MET A 97 2.29 0.32 -6.59
CA MET A 97 1.93 -0.66 -5.58
C MET A 97 0.63 -0.26 -4.89
N TYR A 98 -0.26 -1.22 -4.67
CA TYR A 98 -1.39 -1.09 -3.75
C TYR A 98 -1.15 -2.02 -2.57
N VAL A 99 -1.46 -1.58 -1.36
CA VAL A 99 -1.35 -2.38 -0.14
C VAL A 99 -2.45 -1.99 0.84
N THR A 100 -3.00 -2.92 1.62
CA THR A 100 -4.13 -2.58 2.51
C THR A 100 -3.72 -1.62 3.64
N MET A 101 -2.50 -1.74 4.16
CA MET A 101 -1.96 -0.90 5.23
C MET A 101 -0.70 -0.16 4.77
N GLU A 102 -0.41 1.00 5.35
CA GLU A 102 0.84 1.74 5.13
C GLU A 102 2.06 0.82 5.22
N PRO A 103 2.98 0.85 4.23
CA PRO A 103 4.19 0.05 4.32
C PRO A 103 5.06 0.46 5.49
N CYS A 104 5.53 -0.52 6.27
CA CYS A 104 6.28 -0.21 7.48
C CYS A 104 7.64 0.44 7.18
N GLY A 105 7.95 1.50 7.93
CA GLY A 105 9.28 2.14 7.94
C GLY A 105 10.28 1.46 8.86
N LYS A 106 9.81 0.65 9.82
CA LYS A 106 10.63 -0.09 10.78
C LYS A 106 10.02 -1.46 11.06
N ARG A 107 10.85 -2.45 11.43
CA ARG A 107 10.39 -3.77 11.88
C ARG A 107 11.03 -4.15 13.20
N LEU A 108 10.21 -4.52 14.18
CA LEU A 108 10.67 -5.03 15.47
C LEU A 108 11.40 -6.37 15.33
N SER A 109 11.09 -7.14 14.29
CA SER A 109 11.76 -8.41 13.99
C SER A 109 13.18 -8.26 13.45
N GLY A 110 13.66 -7.04 13.18
CA GLY A 110 14.98 -6.77 12.58
C GLY A 110 15.07 -7.03 11.07
N ASN A 111 14.05 -7.65 10.47
CA ASN A 111 13.95 -7.82 9.03
C ASN A 111 13.90 -6.47 8.30
N LEU A 112 14.33 -6.43 7.04
CA LEU A 112 14.28 -5.24 6.20
C LEU A 112 12.84 -4.68 6.11
N PRO A 113 12.61 -3.39 6.44
CA PRO A 113 11.30 -2.74 6.35
C PRO A 113 10.72 -2.72 4.93
N CYS A 114 9.40 -2.68 4.82
CA CYS A 114 8.73 -2.71 3.52
C CYS A 114 9.05 -1.48 2.67
N VAL A 115 9.13 -0.29 3.27
CA VAL A 115 9.51 0.91 2.52
C VAL A 115 10.93 0.81 1.94
N GLN A 116 11.88 0.23 2.68
CA GLN A 116 13.23 0.01 2.16
C GLN A 116 13.22 -0.96 0.96
N ARG A 117 12.40 -2.02 0.99
CA ARG A 117 12.22 -2.93 -0.16
C ARG A 117 11.63 -2.22 -1.37
N ILE A 118 10.67 -1.33 -1.15
CA ILE A 118 10.07 -0.51 -2.20
C ILE A 118 11.13 0.43 -2.80
N ILE A 119 11.95 1.09 -1.98
CA ILE A 119 13.03 1.97 -2.43
C ILE A 119 14.08 1.20 -3.24
N GLN A 120 14.48 0.01 -2.80
CA GLN A 120 15.46 -0.84 -3.49
C GLN A 120 15.04 -1.23 -4.92
N THR A 121 13.75 -1.15 -5.26
CA THR A 121 13.32 -1.34 -6.66
C THR A 121 13.90 -0.30 -7.63
N ARG A 122 14.45 0.81 -7.10
CA ARG A 122 15.08 1.91 -7.85
C ARG A 122 16.61 1.81 -7.90
N ASP A 123 17.19 0.77 -7.32
CA ASP A 123 18.64 0.57 -7.28
C ASP A 123 19.24 0.59 -8.70
N GLY A 124 20.48 1.10 -8.80
CA GLY A 124 21.15 1.28 -10.09
C GLY A 124 20.57 2.41 -10.96
N GLY A 125 19.82 3.35 -10.37
CA GLY A 125 19.21 4.48 -11.08
C GLY A 125 17.96 4.10 -11.88
N ARG A 126 17.35 2.95 -11.58
CA ARG A 126 16.14 2.48 -12.26
C ARG A 126 14.91 3.23 -11.75
N GLN A 127 13.87 3.25 -12.58
CA GLN A 127 12.63 3.93 -12.20
C GLN A 127 11.96 3.28 -10.98
N GLY A 128 11.93 1.94 -10.93
CA GLY A 128 11.31 1.15 -9.87
C GLY A 128 9.84 1.50 -9.62
N ILE A 129 9.37 1.25 -8.39
CA ILE A 129 8.05 1.68 -7.92
C ILE A 129 8.06 3.21 -7.77
N GLN A 130 7.09 3.85 -8.41
CA GLN A 130 6.98 5.31 -8.43
C GLN A 130 5.82 5.83 -7.59
N LYS A 131 4.79 4.98 -7.34
CA LYS A 131 3.63 5.36 -6.54
C LYS A 131 3.11 4.21 -5.67
N VAL A 132 2.75 4.51 -4.42
CA VAL A 132 2.17 3.56 -3.46
C VAL A 132 0.80 4.04 -2.98
N TYR A 133 -0.22 3.20 -3.13
CA TYR A 133 -1.56 3.42 -2.61
C TYR A 133 -1.78 2.54 -1.39
N PHE A 134 -2.33 3.09 -0.31
CA PHE A 134 -2.70 2.28 0.86
C PHE A 134 -4.01 2.71 1.52
N GLY A 135 -4.73 1.75 2.12
CA GLY A 135 -6.11 2.00 2.57
C GLY A 135 -6.21 2.55 3.99
N VAL A 136 -5.27 2.18 4.87
CA VAL A 136 -5.16 2.74 6.22
C VAL A 136 -3.71 3.01 6.57
N LYS A 137 -3.50 3.98 7.45
CA LYS A 137 -2.20 4.20 8.08
C LYS A 137 -1.94 3.16 9.17
N GLU A 138 -0.67 2.99 9.53
CA GLU A 138 -0.32 2.07 10.62
C GLU A 138 -0.99 2.53 11.94
N PRO A 139 -1.76 1.66 12.63
CA PRO A 139 -2.45 2.02 13.85
C PRO A 139 -1.50 2.60 14.91
N GLY A 140 -1.88 3.71 15.54
CA GLY A 140 -1.06 4.38 16.56
C GLY A 140 0.00 5.33 16.00
N THR A 141 0.11 5.50 14.68
CA THR A 141 0.92 6.57 14.09
C THR A 141 0.08 7.84 13.90
N PHE A 142 0.46 8.94 14.58
CA PHE A 142 -0.04 10.27 14.20
C PHE A 142 0.60 10.67 12.87
N VAL A 143 -0.19 11.19 11.92
CA VAL A 143 0.34 11.66 10.64
C VAL A 143 1.27 12.85 10.92
N GLY A 144 2.52 12.76 10.47
CA GLY A 144 3.65 13.58 10.94
C GLY A 144 4.77 12.77 11.61
N GLN A 145 4.46 11.58 12.13
CA GLN A 145 5.43 10.61 12.66
C GLN A 145 5.47 9.28 11.88
N SER A 146 4.71 9.15 10.79
CA SER A 146 4.71 7.90 10.03
C SER A 146 5.99 7.78 9.19
N GLU A 147 6.93 7.04 9.77
CA GLU A 147 8.27 6.81 9.25
C GLU A 147 8.22 6.24 7.83
N GLY A 148 7.23 5.40 7.53
CA GLY A 148 7.02 4.83 6.20
C GLY A 148 6.75 5.90 5.14
N CYS A 149 5.73 6.75 5.35
CA CYS A 149 5.45 7.88 4.46
C CYS A 149 6.63 8.84 4.30
N ARG A 150 7.34 9.17 5.41
CA ARG A 150 8.53 10.04 5.36
C ARG A 150 9.59 9.48 4.43
N MET A 151 9.93 8.21 4.59
CA MET A 151 10.93 7.52 3.78
C MET A 151 10.52 7.41 2.31
N LEU A 152 9.23 7.16 2.01
CA LEU A 152 8.72 7.17 0.63
C LEU A 152 8.89 8.55 -0.02
N THR A 153 8.48 9.62 0.69
CA THR A 153 8.62 11.01 0.22
C THR A 153 10.08 11.38 -0.03
N GLU A 154 10.99 11.08 0.92
CA GLU A 154 12.42 11.36 0.77
C GLU A 154 13.07 10.59 -0.38
N ALA A 155 12.58 9.39 -0.67
CA ALA A 155 13.00 8.63 -1.84
C ALA A 155 12.36 9.09 -3.16
N GLY A 156 11.51 10.12 -3.14
CA GLY A 156 10.79 10.62 -4.31
C GLY A 156 9.73 9.65 -4.85
N ILE A 157 9.19 8.78 -3.99
CA ILE A 157 8.11 7.85 -4.31
C ILE A 157 6.81 8.48 -3.83
N GLU A 158 5.87 8.69 -4.76
CA GLU A 158 4.56 9.24 -4.41
C GLU A 158 3.76 8.25 -3.58
N TRP A 159 2.90 8.75 -2.70
CA TRP A 159 1.98 7.90 -1.96
C TRP A 159 0.62 8.57 -1.76
N GLU A 160 -0.41 7.76 -1.60
CA GLU A 160 -1.79 8.22 -1.50
C GLU A 160 -2.64 7.27 -0.66
N VAL A 161 -3.42 7.83 0.27
CA VAL A 161 -4.39 7.05 1.06
C VAL A 161 -5.67 6.86 0.24
N VAL A 162 -6.16 5.62 0.13
CA VAL A 162 -7.43 5.30 -0.54
C VAL A 162 -8.54 5.17 0.50
N PRO A 163 -9.40 6.20 0.66
CA PRO A 163 -10.42 6.19 1.70
C PRO A 163 -11.63 5.32 1.33
N GLY A 164 -12.41 4.93 2.33
CA GLY A 164 -13.70 4.24 2.21
C GLY A 164 -13.68 2.72 2.39
N LEU A 165 -12.59 2.17 2.93
CA LEU A 165 -12.45 0.76 3.33
C LEU A 165 -11.71 0.61 4.67
N GLU A 166 -11.57 1.69 5.44
CA GLU A 166 -10.71 1.75 6.62
C GLU A 166 -11.14 0.72 7.65
N ARG A 167 -12.44 0.64 7.92
CA ARG A 167 -13.01 -0.30 8.88
C ARG A 167 -12.81 -1.74 8.43
N GLU A 168 -13.13 -2.05 7.18
CA GLU A 168 -13.00 -3.40 6.64
C GLU A 168 -11.52 -3.85 6.63
N ILE A 169 -10.61 -2.96 6.28
CA ILE A 169 -9.17 -3.22 6.30
C ILE A 169 -8.70 -3.52 7.72
N LEU A 170 -9.06 -2.68 8.70
CA LEU A 170 -8.64 -2.89 10.09
C LEU A 170 -9.24 -4.18 10.67
N GLN A 171 -10.49 -4.49 10.37
CA GLN A 171 -11.15 -5.73 10.77
C GLN A 171 -10.44 -6.96 10.22
N VAL A 172 -10.06 -6.96 8.94
CA VAL A 172 -9.29 -8.06 8.36
C VAL A 172 -7.88 -8.09 8.94
N ALA A 173 -7.21 -6.95 9.02
CA ALA A 173 -5.83 -6.84 9.49
C ALA A 173 -5.66 -7.41 10.90
N MET A 174 -6.54 -7.05 11.83
CA MET A 174 -6.48 -7.45 13.24
C MET A 174 -7.22 -8.75 13.53
N ALA A 175 -7.74 -9.45 12.51
CA ALA A 175 -8.46 -10.69 12.73
C ALA A 175 -7.54 -11.74 13.38
N GLY A 176 -7.88 -12.11 14.62
CA GLY A 176 -7.11 -13.03 15.45
C GLY A 176 -6.40 -12.38 16.64
N HIS A 177 -6.32 -11.05 16.71
CA HIS A 177 -5.83 -10.31 17.88
C HIS A 177 -6.79 -10.52 19.07
N GLU A 178 -6.26 -10.61 20.29
CA GLU A 178 -7.07 -10.89 21.49
C GLU A 178 -8.13 -9.80 21.76
N ASN A 179 -7.81 -8.54 21.45
CA ASN A 179 -8.69 -7.38 21.63
C ASN A 179 -9.01 -6.69 20.30
N SER A 180 -9.23 -7.48 19.23
CA SER A 180 -9.38 -6.94 17.87
C SER A 180 -10.52 -5.91 17.75
N ALA A 181 -11.61 -6.05 18.52
CA ALA A 181 -12.74 -5.12 18.45
C ALA A 181 -12.37 -3.74 19.03
N GLU A 182 -11.67 -3.72 20.16
CA GLU A 182 -11.17 -2.53 20.83
C GLU A 182 -10.07 -1.86 20.02
N GLU A 183 -9.14 -2.63 19.45
CA GLU A 183 -8.08 -2.11 18.57
C GLU A 183 -8.66 -1.47 17.31
N VAL A 184 -9.61 -2.14 16.64
CA VAL A 184 -10.31 -1.56 15.48
C VAL A 184 -11.03 -0.29 15.88
N LYS A 185 -11.73 -0.29 17.02
CA LYS A 185 -12.44 0.90 17.51
C LYS A 185 -11.47 2.06 17.78
N ALA A 186 -10.37 1.82 18.48
CA ALA A 186 -9.37 2.83 18.78
C ALA A 186 -8.69 3.37 17.50
N ALA A 187 -8.37 2.49 16.56
CA ALA A 187 -7.82 2.90 15.26
C ALA A 187 -8.83 3.73 14.45
N MET A 188 -10.12 3.38 14.51
CA MET A 188 -11.19 4.15 13.84
C MET A 188 -11.49 5.49 14.51
N GLU A 189 -11.37 5.60 15.83
CA GLU A 189 -11.49 6.87 16.56
C GLU A 189 -10.41 7.87 16.14
N GLY A 190 -9.21 7.39 15.76
CA GLY A 190 -8.17 8.20 15.14
C GLY A 190 -8.38 8.50 13.64
N VAL A 191 -9.37 7.86 13.00
CA VAL A 191 -9.70 8.02 11.56
C VAL A 191 -10.85 9.00 11.35
N GLU A 192 -11.68 9.28 12.36
CA GLU A 192 -12.63 10.40 12.32
C GLU A 192 -11.86 11.73 12.22
N THR A 193 -11.72 12.23 10.99
CA THR A 193 -11.41 13.62 10.62
C THR A 193 -9.96 14.15 10.66
N ASN A 194 -8.89 13.36 10.82
CA ASN A 194 -7.54 13.88 10.51
C ASN A 194 -7.10 13.60 9.06
N LEU A 195 -7.86 14.12 8.10
CA LEU A 195 -7.23 14.56 6.85
C LEU A 195 -6.27 15.75 7.14
N ASP A 196 -6.43 16.44 8.29
CA ASP A 196 -5.78 17.71 8.67
C ASP A 196 -4.27 17.60 8.94
N ASP A 197 -3.74 16.38 9.09
CA ASP A 197 -2.33 16.16 9.41
C ASP A 197 -1.48 15.72 8.21
N ILE A 198 -2.08 15.60 7.03
CA ILE A 198 -1.32 15.55 5.77
C ILE A 198 -0.73 16.95 5.58
N SER A 199 0.59 17.07 5.32
CA SER A 199 1.20 18.39 5.06
C SER A 199 0.37 19.13 4.02
N GLU A 200 0.18 20.45 4.17
CA GLU A 200 -0.67 21.20 3.24
C GLU A 200 -0.25 20.96 1.77
N GLU A 201 1.04 20.75 1.52
CA GLU A 201 1.58 20.41 0.21
C GLU A 201 1.09 19.04 -0.28
N GLU A 202 1.18 18.00 0.55
CA GLU A 202 0.73 16.66 0.21
C GLU A 202 -0.80 16.60 0.09
N ARG A 203 -1.51 17.33 0.95
CA ARG A 203 -2.96 17.45 0.88
C ARG A 203 -3.38 18.15 -0.40
N ARG A 204 -2.74 19.28 -0.74
CA ARG A 204 -2.98 19.97 -2.02
C ARG A 204 -2.66 19.06 -3.20
N ARG A 205 -1.58 18.27 -3.14
CA ARG A 205 -1.26 17.27 -4.17
C ARG A 205 -2.39 16.25 -4.34
N GLN A 206 -2.90 15.72 -3.22
CA GLN A 206 -4.00 14.75 -3.23
C GLN A 206 -5.36 15.37 -3.59
N ASP A 207 -5.59 16.64 -3.26
CA ASP A 207 -6.84 17.38 -3.55
C ASP A 207 -6.90 17.84 -5.02
N LEU A 208 -5.75 18.16 -5.63
CA LEU A 208 -5.63 18.52 -7.04
C LEU A 208 -5.79 17.31 -7.98
N MET A 209 -5.67 16.08 -7.46
CA MET A 209 -5.99 14.87 -8.21
C MET A 209 -7.51 14.65 -8.26
N PRO A 210 -8.10 14.26 -9.41
CA PRO A 210 -9.54 14.17 -9.57
C PRO A 210 -10.17 13.19 -8.58
N ARG A 211 -10.84 13.73 -7.55
CA ARG A 211 -11.58 12.95 -6.54
C ARG A 211 -12.97 12.56 -7.02
N ASN A 212 -13.44 11.43 -6.49
CA ASN A 212 -14.75 10.84 -6.79
C ASN A 212 -15.90 11.82 -6.45
N PRO A 213 -16.86 12.06 -7.37
CA PRO A 213 -17.96 13.02 -7.16
C PRO A 213 -18.90 12.70 -5.98
N LYS A 214 -18.84 11.50 -5.39
CA LYS A 214 -19.72 11.11 -4.28
C LYS A 214 -19.41 11.74 -2.92
N LYS A 215 -18.23 12.33 -2.70
CA LYS A 215 -17.92 13.03 -1.43
C LYS A 215 -18.56 14.42 -1.35
N ARG A 216 -18.96 15.00 -2.50
CA ARG A 216 -19.57 16.33 -2.59
C ARG A 216 -20.95 16.45 -1.93
N MET A 217 -21.58 15.33 -1.57
CA MET A 217 -22.90 15.27 -0.94
C MET A 217 -22.89 14.97 0.56
N MET A 218 -21.72 14.78 1.18
CA MET A 218 -21.61 14.49 2.62
C MET A 218 -20.96 15.63 3.43
N GLU A 219 -20.63 16.76 2.79
CA GLU A 219 -20.03 17.94 3.43
C GLU A 219 -20.94 19.19 3.28
N VAL A 220 -22.25 18.99 3.14
CA VAL A 220 -23.28 20.07 3.19
C VAL A 220 -24.35 19.73 4.21
#